data_AF-A0A530K5C9-F1
#
_entry.id   AF-A0A530K5C9-F1
#
_cell.length_a   1.000
_cell.length_b   1.000
_cell.length_c   1.000
_cell.angle_alpha   90.00
_cell.angle_beta   90.00
_cell.angle_gamma   90.00
#
_symmetry.space_group_name_H-M   'P 1'
#
loop_
_entity.id
_entity.type
_entity.pdbx_description
1 polymer ?
#
loop_
_entity_poly.entity_id
_entity_poly.type
_entity_poly.pdbx_seq_one_letter_code
_entity_poly.pdbx_strand_id
1 'polypeptide(L)'
;MAMTAVARETVFALRRQIAKIEGTLPERLAAPTAARLDADVNTDLTIVRRGIAAALPDAFLPIGVERLDAALSGGLPKAALSEIHGTETRDAGAVAGFALSLTSLILRQTPGLPVLWIGTSEIFREAGFPYARGLHAAFGIEPEQLLFSEAPR
;
A
#
# COMPACT_ATOMS: atom_id res chain seq x y z
N MET A 1 -4.24 16.46 -19.52
CA MET A 1 -3.09 15.57 -19.83
C MET A 1 -1.76 16.16 -19.36
N ALA A 2 -1.43 17.43 -19.63
CA ALA A 2 -0.18 18.04 -19.14
C ALA A 2 -0.10 18.18 -17.60
N MET A 3 -1.17 18.64 -16.93
CA MET A 3 -1.15 18.81 -15.46
C MET A 3 -0.98 17.49 -14.68
N THR A 4 -1.54 16.39 -15.18
CA THR A 4 -1.40 15.06 -14.57
C THR A 4 0.02 14.51 -14.69
N ALA A 5 0.72 14.86 -15.77
CA ALA A 5 2.14 14.53 -15.95
C ALA A 5 3.03 15.34 -15.00
N VAL A 6 2.76 16.65 -14.86
CA VAL A 6 3.49 17.55 -13.93
C VAL A 6 3.29 17.12 -12.48
N ALA A 7 2.07 16.80 -12.05
CA ALA A 7 1.80 16.31 -10.69
C ALA A 7 2.56 15.00 -10.38
N ARG A 8 2.64 14.10 -11.37
CA ARG A 8 3.39 12.84 -11.24
C ARG A 8 4.89 13.09 -11.14
N GLU A 9 5.41 14.05 -11.90
CA GLU A 9 6.81 14.48 -11.84
C GLU A 9 7.16 15.11 -10.49
N THR A 10 6.27 15.94 -9.94
CA THR A 10 6.44 16.51 -8.60
C THR A 10 6.48 15.44 -7.52
N VAL A 11 5.59 14.44 -7.59
CA VAL A 11 5.59 13.30 -6.64
C VAL A 11 6.89 12.50 -6.73
N PHE A 12 7.39 12.23 -7.94
CA PHE A 12 8.67 11.54 -8.11
C PHE A 12 9.86 12.38 -7.61
N ALA A 13 9.83 13.69 -7.82
CA ALA A 13 10.85 14.61 -7.31
C ALA A 13 10.87 14.63 -5.78
N LEU A 14 9.69 14.74 -5.15
CA LEU A 14 9.54 14.72 -3.69
C LEU A 14 10.02 13.41 -3.09
N ARG A 15 9.68 12.26 -3.68
CA ARG A 15 10.18 10.96 -3.22
C ARG A 15 11.69 10.82 -3.31
N ARG A 16 12.30 11.35 -4.37
CA ARG A 16 13.77 11.40 -4.48
C ARG A 16 14.39 12.30 -3.42
N GLN A 17 13.72 13.39 -3.08
CA GLN A 17 14.19 14.34 -2.08
C GLN A 17 14.08 13.76 -0.67
N ILE A 18 12.97 13.09 -0.35
CA ILE A 18 12.78 12.30 0.88
C ILE A 18 13.85 11.20 0.95
N ALA A 19 14.03 10.42 -0.11
CA ALA A 19 15.06 9.39 -0.17
C ALA A 19 16.49 9.92 0.03
N LYS A 20 16.78 11.13 -0.48
CA LYS A 20 18.06 11.79 -0.27
C LYS A 20 18.25 12.22 1.19
N ILE A 21 17.19 12.66 1.87
CA ILE A 21 17.20 13.04 3.28
C ILE A 21 17.33 11.80 4.17
N GLU A 22 16.59 10.75 3.84
CA GLU A 22 16.52 9.50 4.61
C GLU A 22 17.63 8.49 4.26
N GLY A 23 18.46 8.80 3.26
CA GLY A 23 19.53 7.93 2.77
C GLY A 23 19.06 6.61 2.15
N THR A 24 17.76 6.48 1.85
CA THR A 24 17.11 5.22 1.44
C THR A 24 16.14 5.49 0.28
N LEU A 25 16.28 4.75 -0.83
CA LEU A 25 15.38 4.88 -1.98
C LEU A 25 14.05 4.16 -1.71
N PRO A 26 12.90 4.65 -2.25
CA PRO A 26 11.63 3.95 -2.15
C PRO A 26 11.73 2.58 -2.83
N GLU A 27 11.59 1.51 -2.05
CA GLU A 27 11.66 0.13 -2.51
C GLU A 27 10.42 -0.18 -3.39
N ARG A 28 10.65 -0.68 -4.61
CA ARG A 28 9.58 -1.18 -5.47
C ARG A 28 9.63 -2.69 -5.48
N LEU A 29 8.49 -3.33 -5.21
CA LEU A 29 8.26 -4.74 -5.52
C LEU A 29 8.09 -4.88 -7.03
N ALA A 30 9.21 -4.80 -7.75
CA ALA A 30 9.26 -5.00 -9.19
C ALA A 30 10.20 -6.17 -9.48
N ALA A 31 9.81 -7.01 -10.44
CA ALA A 31 10.76 -7.93 -11.04
C ALA A 31 11.91 -7.10 -11.67
N PRO A 32 13.18 -7.49 -11.49
CA PRO A 32 14.30 -6.74 -12.04
C PRO A 32 14.17 -6.64 -13.57
N THR A 33 14.25 -5.43 -14.12
CA THR A 33 14.01 -5.14 -15.56
C THR A 33 15.13 -5.65 -16.49
N ALA A 34 16.04 -6.50 -16.03
CA ALA A 34 17.14 -6.98 -16.86
C ALA A 34 17.63 -8.38 -16.45
N ALA A 35 16.74 -9.36 -16.44
CA ALA A 35 17.15 -10.75 -16.63
C ALA A 35 16.10 -11.44 -17.49
N ARG A 36 16.48 -11.89 -18.69
CA ARG A 36 15.75 -13.00 -19.32
C ARG A 36 15.85 -14.16 -18.34
N LEU A 37 14.78 -14.37 -17.59
CA LEU A 37 14.63 -15.54 -16.74
C LEU A 37 14.27 -16.67 -17.69
N ASP A 38 15.24 -17.55 -17.95
CA ASP A 38 14.94 -18.87 -18.49
C ASP A 38 13.91 -19.52 -17.57
N ALA A 39 12.86 -20.08 -18.16
CA ALA A 39 11.57 -20.38 -17.54
C ALA A 39 11.57 -21.51 -16.47
N ASP A 40 12.71 -21.82 -15.85
CA ASP A 40 12.88 -23.00 -15.01
C ASP A 40 13.65 -22.76 -13.69
N VAL A 41 13.78 -21.50 -13.26
CA VAL A 41 14.36 -21.20 -11.94
C VAL A 41 13.27 -20.71 -11.00
N ASN A 42 13.06 -21.49 -9.93
CA ASN A 42 12.35 -21.09 -8.73
C ASN A 42 13.13 -19.94 -8.06
N THR A 43 13.00 -18.73 -8.61
CA THR A 43 13.79 -17.59 -8.17
C THR A 43 13.14 -17.00 -6.93
N ASP A 44 13.62 -17.44 -5.77
CA ASP A 44 13.52 -16.68 -4.52
C ASP A 44 14.07 -15.27 -4.77
N LEU A 45 13.17 -14.33 -5.06
CA LEU A 45 13.49 -12.91 -5.18
C LEU A 45 13.87 -12.41 -3.79
N THR A 46 15.17 -12.47 -3.49
CA THR A 46 15.71 -11.95 -2.23
C THR A 46 15.70 -10.42 -2.29
N ILE A 47 14.74 -9.81 -1.59
CA ILE A 47 14.69 -8.35 -1.42
C ILE A 47 15.68 -7.95 -0.33
N VAL A 48 16.75 -7.25 -0.73
CA VAL A 48 17.76 -6.74 0.21
C VAL A 48 17.34 -5.36 0.70
N ARG A 49 16.96 -5.26 1.97
CA ARG A 49 16.73 -3.98 2.65
C ARG A 49 18.04 -3.43 3.22
N ARG A 50 18.39 -2.20 2.86
CA ARG A 50 19.44 -1.42 3.55
C ARG A 50 18.76 -0.26 4.27
N GLY A 51 18.63 -0.35 5.59
CA GLY A 51 18.14 0.79 6.40
C GLY A 51 17.28 0.45 7.60
N ILE A 52 16.88 -0.81 7.80
CA ILE A 52 16.18 -1.16 9.04
C ILE A 52 17.21 -1.36 10.15
N ALA A 53 17.46 -0.31 10.92
CA ALA A 53 17.92 -0.46 12.29
C ALA A 53 16.99 -1.49 12.95
N ALA A 54 17.55 -2.63 13.36
CA ALA A 54 16.91 -3.76 14.05
C ALA A 54 15.38 -3.63 14.15
N ALA A 55 14.65 -4.20 13.18
CA ALA A 55 13.20 -4.15 13.19
C ALA A 55 12.71 -4.67 14.55
N LEU A 56 11.95 -3.86 15.28
CA LEU A 56 11.28 -4.35 16.48
C LEU A 56 10.44 -5.59 16.10
N PRO A 57 10.26 -6.57 17.00
CA PRO A 57 9.51 -7.79 16.71
C PRO A 57 8.10 -7.56 16.13
N ASP A 58 7.54 -6.37 16.38
CA ASP A 58 6.21 -5.95 15.91
C ASP A 58 6.25 -4.92 14.75
N ALA A 59 7.41 -4.73 14.09
CA ALA A 59 7.54 -3.76 13.01
C ALA A 59 6.77 -4.15 11.73
N PHE A 60 6.41 -5.43 11.60
CA PHE A 60 5.78 -6.01 10.42
C PHE A 60 4.42 -6.60 10.76
N LEU A 61 3.47 -6.38 9.84
CA LEU A 61 2.18 -7.02 9.81
C LEU A 61 2.26 -8.25 8.89
N PRO A 62 2.23 -9.48 9.42
CA PRO A 62 2.11 -10.67 8.59
C PRO A 62 0.75 -10.67 7.89
N ILE A 63 0.75 -10.81 6.56
CA ILE A 63 -0.46 -10.82 5.73
C ILE A 63 -1.12 -12.20 5.77
N GLY A 64 -0.36 -13.26 6.09
CA GLY A 64 -0.84 -14.63 6.18
C GLY A 64 -0.74 -15.39 4.85
N VAL A 65 -0.03 -14.81 3.87
CA VAL A 65 0.28 -15.44 2.59
C VAL A 65 1.80 -15.61 2.54
N GLU A 66 2.28 -16.82 2.81
CA GLU A 66 3.72 -17.11 3.00
C GLU A 66 4.61 -16.52 1.90
N ARG A 67 4.24 -16.72 0.63
CA ARG A 67 5.00 -16.19 -0.52
C ARG A 67 5.06 -14.66 -0.53
N LEU A 68 3.97 -14.00 -0.16
CA LEU A 68 3.89 -12.55 -0.13
C LEU A 68 4.64 -11.98 1.07
N ASP A 69 4.46 -12.59 2.25
CA ASP A 69 5.18 -12.20 3.46
C ASP A 69 6.69 -12.37 3.27
N ALA A 70 7.14 -13.48 2.68
CA ALA A 70 8.54 -13.69 2.32
C ALA A 70 9.06 -12.62 1.36
N ALA A 71 8.31 -12.30 0.30
CA ALA A 71 8.64 -11.21 -0.62
C ALA A 71 8.72 -9.85 0.11
N LEU A 72 7.92 -9.65 1.14
CA LEU A 72 7.93 -8.46 1.99
C LEU A 72 8.88 -8.56 3.20
N SER A 73 9.80 -9.52 3.25
CA SER A 73 10.74 -9.71 4.38
C SER A 73 10.06 -9.96 5.73
N GLY A 74 8.92 -10.67 5.74
CA GLY A 74 8.14 -11.03 6.92
C GLY A 74 6.78 -10.35 7.02
N GLY A 75 6.42 -9.44 6.09
CA GLY A 75 5.10 -8.84 6.01
C GLY A 75 5.10 -7.34 5.69
N LEU A 76 3.93 -6.71 5.78
CA LEU A 76 3.78 -5.29 5.50
C LEU A 76 4.39 -4.44 6.63
N PRO A 77 5.33 -3.50 6.35
CA PRO A 77 5.87 -2.63 7.39
C PRO A 77 4.79 -1.70 7.97
N LYS A 78 4.62 -1.67 9.30
CA LYS A 78 3.60 -0.85 9.98
C LYS A 78 3.94 0.64 9.98
N ALA A 79 5.22 0.99 10.05
CA ALA A 79 5.73 2.36 10.10
C ALA A 79 6.37 2.78 8.76
N ALA A 80 5.64 2.63 7.65
CA ALA A 80 6.11 2.99 6.32
C ALA A 80 4.97 3.42 5.41
N LEU A 81 5.32 4.06 4.29
CA LEU A 81 4.38 4.34 3.21
C LEU A 81 4.33 3.13 2.25
N SER A 82 3.13 2.58 2.05
CA SER A 82 2.88 1.48 1.11
C SER A 82 2.03 1.95 -0.06
N GLU A 83 2.38 1.51 -1.26
CA GLU A 83 1.67 1.88 -2.49
C GLU A 83 1.13 0.67 -3.23
N ILE A 84 -0.17 0.70 -3.46
CA ILE A 84 -0.90 -0.36 -4.16
C ILE A 84 -1.38 0.24 -5.48
N HIS A 85 -1.03 -0.42 -6.59
CA HIS A 85 -1.35 0.04 -7.93
C HIS A 85 -2.35 -0.93 -8.58
N GLY A 86 -3.47 -0.38 -9.06
CA GLY A 86 -4.28 -1.03 -10.07
C GLY A 86 -3.65 -0.84 -11.45
N THR A 87 -3.99 -1.69 -12.40
CA THR A 87 -3.52 -1.53 -13.78
C THR A 87 -4.26 -0.39 -14.48
N GLU A 88 -5.55 -0.24 -14.16
CA GLU A 88 -6.45 0.74 -14.75
C GLU A 88 -7.35 1.36 -13.68
N THR A 89 -7.99 2.49 -13.99
CA THR A 89 -8.88 3.18 -13.04
C THR A 89 -10.06 2.30 -12.59
N ARG A 90 -10.52 1.38 -13.44
CA ARG A 90 -11.60 0.45 -13.08
C ARG A 90 -11.22 -0.54 -11.98
N ASP A 91 -9.92 -0.72 -11.73
CA ASP A 91 -9.42 -1.58 -10.65
C ASP A 91 -9.50 -0.89 -9.28
N ALA A 92 -9.96 0.37 -9.21
CA ALA A 92 -10.06 1.13 -7.97
C ALA A 92 -10.80 0.37 -6.86
N GLY A 93 -11.88 -0.35 -7.19
CA GLY A 93 -12.61 -1.18 -6.23
C GLY A 93 -11.78 -2.36 -5.70
N ALA A 94 -11.01 -3.02 -6.56
CA ALA A 94 -10.13 -4.12 -6.16
C ALA A 94 -8.96 -3.63 -5.29
N VAL A 95 -8.34 -2.52 -5.68
CA VAL A 95 -7.25 -1.88 -4.93
C VAL A 95 -7.75 -1.42 -3.56
N ALA A 96 -8.92 -0.78 -3.50
CA ALA A 96 -9.54 -0.34 -2.26
C ALA A 96 -9.90 -1.53 -1.36
N GLY A 97 -10.49 -2.60 -1.92
CA GLY A 97 -10.80 -3.82 -1.18
C GLY A 97 -9.55 -4.52 -0.63
N PHE A 98 -8.45 -4.53 -1.40
CA PHE A 98 -7.17 -5.06 -0.93
C PHE A 98 -6.61 -4.20 0.21
N ALA A 99 -6.64 -2.87 0.09
CA ALA A 99 -6.24 -1.97 1.17
C ALA A 99 -7.08 -2.19 2.44
N LEU A 100 -8.41 -2.30 2.32
CA LEU A 100 -9.31 -2.60 3.44
C LEU A 100 -9.05 -3.98 4.06
N SER A 101 -8.63 -4.97 3.27
CA SER A 101 -8.21 -6.28 3.79
C SER A 101 -6.97 -6.16 4.67
N LEU A 102 -5.97 -5.38 4.24
CA LEU A 102 -4.78 -5.10 5.05
C LEU A 102 -5.14 -4.32 6.33
N THR A 103 -6.03 -3.33 6.22
CA THR A 103 -6.54 -2.59 7.37
C THR A 103 -7.25 -3.52 8.37
N SER A 104 -8.06 -4.46 7.90
CA SER A 104 -8.71 -5.46 8.76
C SER A 104 -7.69 -6.26 9.57
N LEU A 105 -6.58 -6.69 8.94
CA LEU A 105 -5.52 -7.42 9.65
C LEU A 105 -4.89 -6.58 10.77
N ILE A 106 -4.69 -5.28 10.54
CA ILE A 106 -4.19 -4.34 11.57
C ILE A 106 -5.21 -4.20 12.69
N LEU A 107 -6.48 -3.95 12.36
CA LEU A 107 -7.54 -3.72 13.35
C LEU A 107 -7.85 -4.96 14.20
N ARG A 108 -7.61 -6.16 13.68
CA ARG A 108 -7.71 -7.41 14.46
C ARG A 108 -6.61 -7.53 15.52
N GLN A 109 -5.42 -6.99 15.26
CA GLN A 109 -4.32 -6.96 16.23
C GLN A 109 -4.48 -5.83 17.25
N THR A 110 -5.02 -4.69 16.79
CA THR A 110 -5.23 -3.50 17.62
C THR A 110 -6.64 -2.95 17.42
N PRO A 111 -7.63 -3.50 18.14
CA PRO A 111 -9.02 -3.07 18.04
C PRO A 111 -9.21 -1.60 18.43
N GLY A 112 -10.18 -0.93 17.80
CA GLY A 112 -10.58 0.44 18.15
C GLY A 112 -9.72 1.56 17.57
N LEU A 113 -8.71 1.25 16.75
CA LEU A 113 -7.99 2.29 16.01
C LEU A 113 -8.91 2.94 14.95
N PRO A 114 -8.84 4.28 14.78
CA PRO A 114 -9.49 4.95 13.66
C PRO A 114 -8.72 4.71 12.36
N VAL A 115 -9.45 4.66 11.25
CA VAL A 115 -8.91 4.55 9.90
C VAL A 115 -9.24 5.84 9.15
N LEU A 116 -8.23 6.53 8.65
CA LEU A 116 -8.42 7.75 7.86
C LEU A 116 -8.37 7.40 6.36
N TRP A 117 -9.49 7.58 5.67
CA TRP A 117 -9.64 7.37 4.23
C TRP A 117 -9.60 8.72 3.50
N ILE A 118 -8.49 8.99 2.83
CA ILE A 118 -8.23 10.27 2.17
C ILE A 118 -8.39 10.11 0.65
N GLY A 119 -9.11 11.02 0.01
CA GLY A 119 -9.25 11.06 -1.43
C GLY A 119 -9.58 12.48 -1.92
N THR A 120 -9.54 12.68 -3.24
CA THR A 120 -10.04 13.92 -3.85
C THR A 120 -11.53 13.83 -4.12
N SER A 121 -12.19 14.98 -4.30
CA SER A 121 -13.61 15.02 -4.69
C SER A 121 -13.91 14.23 -5.97
N GLU A 122 -12.99 14.20 -6.93
CA GLU A 122 -13.18 13.46 -8.19
C GLU A 122 -13.14 11.94 -7.98
N ILE A 123 -12.17 11.44 -7.19
CA ILE A 123 -12.05 9.98 -7.02
C ILE A 123 -13.29 9.42 -6.30
N PHE A 124 -13.84 10.14 -5.33
CA PHE A 124 -15.08 9.73 -4.66
C PHE A 124 -16.30 9.85 -5.55
N ARG A 125 -16.32 10.79 -6.51
CA ARG A 125 -17.41 10.89 -7.49
C ARG A 125 -17.37 9.75 -8.52
N GLU A 126 -16.18 9.30 -8.91
CA GLU A 126 -15.99 8.24 -9.90
C GLU A 126 -16.07 6.83 -9.30
N ALA A 127 -15.31 6.57 -8.23
CA ALA A 127 -15.18 5.26 -7.61
C ALA A 127 -16.13 5.05 -6.42
N GLY A 128 -16.77 6.11 -5.93
CA GLY A 128 -17.62 6.07 -4.75
C GLY A 128 -16.84 5.98 -3.45
N PHE A 129 -17.59 5.71 -2.37
CA PHE A 129 -17.05 5.45 -1.04
C PHE A 129 -17.12 3.96 -0.71
N PRO A 130 -16.28 3.44 0.21
CA PRO A 130 -16.46 2.13 0.78
C PRO A 130 -17.89 1.92 1.32
N TYR A 131 -18.53 0.84 0.91
CA TYR A 131 -19.92 0.54 1.29
C TYR A 131 -19.99 0.11 2.76
N ALA A 132 -20.68 0.89 3.60
CA ALA A 132 -20.72 0.70 5.06
C ALA A 132 -21.07 -0.74 5.49
N ARG A 133 -22.14 -1.33 4.94
CA ARG A 133 -22.52 -2.71 5.28
C ARG A 133 -21.45 -3.72 4.83
N GLY A 134 -20.78 -3.44 3.72
CA GLY A 134 -19.66 -4.25 3.22
C GLY A 134 -18.42 -4.19 4.10
N LEU A 135 -18.15 -3.03 4.74
CA LEU A 135 -17.04 -2.88 5.69
C LEU A 135 -17.15 -3.90 6.83
N HIS A 136 -18.29 -3.95 7.50
CA HIS A 136 -18.51 -4.91 8.57
C HIS A 136 -18.60 -6.34 8.04
N ALA A 137 -19.43 -6.59 7.02
CA ALA A 137 -19.71 -7.96 6.56
C ALA A 137 -18.52 -8.67 5.90
N ALA A 138 -17.66 -7.95 5.16
CA ALA A 138 -16.53 -8.53 4.45
C ALA A 138 -15.19 -8.35 5.16
N PHE A 139 -15.02 -7.25 5.91
CA PHE A 139 -13.74 -6.89 6.52
C PHE A 139 -13.77 -6.86 8.05
N GLY A 140 -14.95 -6.95 8.69
CA GLY A 140 -15.07 -6.81 10.14
C GLY A 140 -14.63 -5.43 10.65
N ILE A 141 -14.78 -4.40 9.81
CA ILE A 141 -14.48 -3.01 10.16
C ILE A 141 -15.80 -2.34 10.50
N GLU A 142 -15.92 -1.78 11.70
CA GLU A 142 -17.11 -1.00 12.08
C GLU A 142 -17.14 0.28 11.24
N PRO A 143 -18.26 0.64 10.59
CA PRO A 143 -18.35 1.84 9.76
C PRO A 143 -17.91 3.13 10.49
N GLU A 144 -18.12 3.19 11.80
CA GLU A 144 -17.77 4.31 12.66
C GLU A 144 -16.26 4.49 12.85
N GLN A 145 -15.46 3.47 12.55
CA GLN A 145 -13.98 3.56 12.59
C GLN A 145 -13.40 4.27 11.36
N LEU A 146 -14.17 4.38 10.27
CA LEU A 146 -13.67 4.93 9.00
C LEU A 146 -14.02 6.43 8.90
N LEU A 147 -12.99 7.27 9.04
CA LEU A 147 -13.07 8.72 8.87
C LEU A 147 -12.74 9.10 7.44
N PHE A 148 -13.56 9.93 6.81
CA PHE A 148 -13.31 10.41 5.46
C PHE A 148 -12.71 11.82 5.46
N SER A 149 -11.67 12.01 4.65
CA SER A 149 -11.13 13.32 4.34
C SER A 149 -11.14 13.52 2.83
N GLU A 150 -11.87 14.54 2.39
CA GLU A 150 -11.99 14.91 0.99
C GLU A 150 -11.23 16.21 0.75
N ALA A 151 -10.28 16.17 -0.17
CA ALA A 151 -9.58 17.35 -0.63
C ALA A 151 -10.21 17.87 -1.94
N PRO A 152 -10.56 19.17 -2.04
CA PRO A 152 -10.86 19.78 -3.32
C PRO A 152 -9.61 19.75 -4.21
N ARG A 153 -9.80 19.73 -5.53
CA ARG A 153 -8.69 19.84 -6.49
C ARG A 153 -8.03 21.20 -6.51
#